data_AF-F3PC10-F1
#
_entry.id   AF-F3PC10-F1
#
_cell.length_a   1.000
_cell.length_b   1.000
_cell.length_c   1.000
_cell.angle_alpha   90.00
_cell.angle_beta   90.00
_cell.angle_gamma   90.00
#
_symmetry.space_group_name_H-M   'P 1'
#
loop_
_entity.id
_entity.type
_entity.pdbx_description
1 polymer ?
#
loop_
_entity_poly.entity_id
_entity_poly.type
_entity_poly.pdbx_seq_one_letter_code
_entity_poly.pdbx_strand_id
1 'polypeptide(L)' 'ADAARTAARQAAIGQDDYAGAAQRVAGGVSLGVEQGELTCVTAARPVPGPLGGLGLTARARACAYTEPSSP' A
#
# COMPACT_ATOMS: atom_id res chain seq x y z
N ALA A 1 3.81 4.84 -10.70
CA ALA A 1 3.77 5.26 -9.29
C ALA A 1 3.51 4.03 -8.40
N ASP A 2 3.91 4.08 -7.12
CA ASP A 2 4.00 2.92 -6.22
C ASP A 2 2.86 2.91 -5.19
N ALA A 3 1.96 1.93 -5.30
CA ALA A 3 0.79 1.78 -4.44
C ALA A 3 1.13 1.59 -2.96
N ALA A 4 2.19 0.85 -2.63
CA ALA A 4 2.57 0.62 -1.24
C ALA A 4 3.00 1.93 -0.58
N ARG A 5 3.83 2.73 -1.27
CA ARG A 5 4.27 4.04 -0.78
C ARG A 5 3.11 5.02 -0.63
N THR A 6 2.19 5.06 -1.61
CA THR A 6 0.99 5.91 -1.54
C THR A 6 0.12 5.54 -0.34
N ALA A 7 -0.20 4.25 -0.17
CA ALA A 7 -1.02 3.79 0.93
C ALA A 7 -0.36 4.01 2.29
N ALA A 8 0.94 3.69 2.43
CA ALA A 8 1.67 3.88 3.68
C ALA A 8 1.64 5.35 4.14
N ARG A 9 1.83 6.30 3.21
CA ARG A 9 1.74 7.72 3.54
C ARG A 9 0.34 8.12 4.03
N GLN A 10 -0.71 7.67 3.34
CA GLN A 10 -2.09 7.99 3.70
C GLN A 10 -2.48 7.37 5.05
N ALA A 11 -2.14 6.09 5.25
CA ALA A 11 -2.39 5.39 6.50
C ALA A 11 -1.65 6.04 7.68
N ALA A 12 -0.38 6.46 7.48
CA ALA A 12 0.38 7.13 8.52
C ALA A 12 -0.23 8.48 8.96
N ILE A 13 -0.86 9.23 8.04
CA ILE A 13 -1.52 10.51 8.40
C ILE A 13 -2.98 10.34 8.86
N GLY A 14 -3.42 9.11 9.13
CA GLY A 14 -4.78 8.83 9.61
C GLY A 14 -5.88 9.04 8.57
N GLN A 15 -5.56 9.01 7.27
CA GLN A 15 -6.57 9.05 6.22
C GLN A 15 -7.26 7.69 6.09
N ASP A 16 -8.58 7.67 6.02
CA ASP A 16 -9.35 6.42 5.99
C ASP A 16 -9.32 5.71 4.62
N ASP A 17 -9.32 6.46 3.50
CA ASP A 17 -9.33 5.92 2.12
C ASP A 17 -7.91 5.69 1.54
N TYR A 18 -6.98 5.13 2.31
CA TYR A 18 -5.67 4.77 1.77
C TYR A 18 -5.75 3.64 0.73
N ALA A 19 -6.78 2.79 0.79
CA ALA A 19 -7.02 1.72 -0.17
C ALA A 19 -7.46 2.24 -1.54
N GLY A 20 -8.43 3.16 -1.58
CA GLY A 20 -8.84 3.81 -2.83
C GLY A 20 -7.71 4.63 -3.43
N ALA A 21 -6.88 5.30 -2.61
CA ALA A 21 -5.69 5.99 -3.09
C ALA A 21 -4.69 5.07 -3.80
N ALA A 22 -4.45 3.87 -3.27
CA ALA A 22 -3.59 2.88 -3.90
C ALA A 22 -4.18 2.33 -5.20
N GLN A 23 -5.48 2.06 -5.23
CA GLN A 23 -6.20 1.56 -6.41
C GLN A 23 -6.16 2.56 -7.57
N ARG A 24 -6.32 3.85 -7.30
CA ARG A 24 -6.20 4.91 -8.33
C ARG A 24 -4.82 4.94 -8.99
N VAL A 25 -3.78 4.49 -8.28
CA VAL A 25 -2.39 4.48 -8.77
C VAL A 25 -2.03 3.19 -9.52
N ALA A 26 -2.49 2.03 -9.03
CA ALA A 26 -2.02 0.73 -9.50
C ALA A 26 -3.11 -0.22 -10.01
N GLY A 27 -4.36 0.20 -10.06
CA GLY A 27 -5.50 -0.65 -10.42
C GLY A 27 -5.85 -1.65 -9.31
N GLY A 28 -6.38 -2.82 -9.69
CA GLY A 28 -6.75 -3.89 -8.75
C GLY A 28 -5.58 -4.36 -7.90
N VAL A 29 -5.44 -3.77 -6.72
CA VAL A 29 -4.38 -4.02 -5.74
C VAL A 29 -5.01 -4.42 -4.42
N SER A 30 -4.45 -5.46 -3.80
CA SER A 30 -4.76 -5.86 -2.43
C SER A 30 -3.74 -5.25 -1.48
N LEU A 31 -4.19 -4.75 -0.33
CA LEU A 31 -3.32 -4.13 0.66
C LEU A 31 -3.35 -4.92 1.98
N GLY A 32 -2.20 -5.07 2.61
CA GLY A 32 -2.08 -5.45 4.02
C GLY A 32 -1.41 -4.32 4.80
N VAL A 33 -1.96 -3.95 5.95
CA VAL A 33 -1.43 -2.89 6.81
C VAL A 33 -1.00 -3.48 8.13
N GLU A 34 0.22 -3.14 8.55
CA GLU A 34 0.78 -3.49 9.85
C GLU A 34 1.07 -2.19 10.60
N GLN A 35 0.40 -1.98 11.73
CA GLN A 35 0.58 -0.82 12.59
C GLN A 35 1.51 -1.16 13.76
N GLY A 36 2.42 -0.24 14.09
CA GLY A 36 3.41 -0.36 15.16
C GLY A 36 4.13 0.98 15.33
N GLU A 37 5.45 0.95 15.57
CA GLU A 37 6.28 2.18 15.56
C GLU A 37 6.24 2.88 14.19
N LEU A 38 6.14 2.09 13.11
CA LEU A 38 5.91 2.54 11.75
C LEU A 38 4.60 1.95 11.25
N THR A 39 3.90 2.68 10.38
CA THR A 39 2.81 2.12 9.59
C THR A 39 3.38 1.52 8.32
N CYS A 40 3.39 0.19 8.23
CA CYS A 40 3.87 -0.54 7.06
C CYS A 40 2.69 -1.03 6.21
N VAL A 41 2.76 -0.79 4.90
CA VAL A 41 1.77 -1.28 3.94
C VAL A 41 2.45 -2.17 2.91
N THR A 42 1.87 -3.36 2.72
CA THR A 42 2.22 -4.28 1.64
C THR A 42 1.13 -4.22 0.57
N ALA A 43 1.51 -3.85 -0.64
CA ALA A 43 0.66 -3.91 -1.81
C ALA A 43 0.96 -5.18 -2.62
N ALA A 44 -0.09 -5.90 -3.03
CA ALA A 44 0.00 -7.09 -3.86
C ALA A 44 -0.94 -6.98 -5.06
N ARG A 45 -0.47 -7.33 -6.26
CA ARG A 45 -1.33 -7.47 -7.44
C ARG A 45 -0.78 -8.52 -8.41
N PRO A 46 -1.65 -9.17 -9.21
CA PRO A 46 -1.19 -10.00 -10.32
C PRO A 46 -0.27 -9.21 -11.24
N VAL A 47 0.79 -9.85 -11.74
CA VAL A 47 1.61 -9.20 -12.79
C VAL A 47 0.78 -9.09 -14.08
N PRO A 48 0.98 -8.04 -14.89
CA PRO A 48 0.32 -7.93 -16.19
C PRO A 48 0.70 -9.10 -17.12
N GLY A 49 -0.28 -9.62 -17.85
CA GLY A 49 -0.08 -10.64 -18.87
C GLY A 49 -0.23 -12.09 -18.39
N PRO A 50 0.23 -13.07 -19.20
CA PRO A 50 -0.05 -14.49 -18.97
C PRO A 50 0.43 -15.00 -17.60
N LEU A 51 1.56 -14.51 -17.11
CA LEU A 51 2.10 -14.92 -15.81
C LEU A 51 1.17 -14.59 -14.64
N GLY A 52 0.43 -13.48 -14.72
CA GLY A 52 -0.60 -13.15 -13.74
C GLY A 52 -1.78 -14.12 -13.80
N GLY A 53 -2.17 -14.54 -15.00
CA GLY A 53 -3.17 -15.60 -15.21
C GLY A 53 -2.72 -16.98 -14.69
N LEU A 54 -1.41 -17.19 -14.56
CA LEU A 54 -0.81 -18.38 -13.94
C LEU A 54 -0.57 -18.21 -12.42
N GLY A 55 -1.03 -17.11 -11.82
CA GLY A 55 -0.97 -16.87 -10.37
C GLY A 55 0.23 -16.08 -9.88
N LEU A 56 1.10 -15.58 -10.77
CA LEU A 56 2.25 -14.78 -10.35
C LEU A 56 1.81 -13.39 -9.87
N THR A 57 2.21 -13.05 -8.64
CA THR A 57 1.81 -11.83 -7.95
C THR A 57 3.04 -10.99 -7.63
N ALA A 58 3.03 -9.72 -8.03
CA ALA A 58 4.02 -8.75 -7.59
C ALA A 58 3.63 -8.22 -6.21
N ARG A 59 4.62 -8.06 -5.33
CA ARG A 59 4.45 -7.45 -4.01
C ARG A 59 5.45 -6.32 -3.81
N ALA A 60 5.00 -5.27 -3.14
CA ALA A 60 5.84 -4.16 -2.70
C ALA A 60 5.46 -3.81 -1.25
N ARG A 61 6.45 -3.44 -0.43
CA ARG A 61 6.23 -3.00 0.95
C ARG A 61 6.85 -1.62 1.16
N ALA A 62 6.13 -0.74 1.83
CA ALA A 62 6.62 0.56 2.25
C ALA A 62 6.20 0.83 3.69
N CYS A 63 7.04 1.50 4.47
CA CYS A 63 6.74 1.90 5.83
C CYS A 63 6.85 3.42 5.95
N ALA A 64 5.95 4.02 6.72
CA ALA A 64 5.92 5.44 6.99
C ALA A 64 5.81 5.66 8.50
N TYR A 65 6.60 6.61 9.01
CA TYR A 65 6.49 7.10 10.38
C TYR A 65 5.43 8.20 10.43
N THR A 66 4.56 8.14 11.44
CA THR A 66 3.68 9.25 11.78
C THR A 66 4.41 10.12 12.78
N GLU A 67 4.80 11.32 12.39
CA GLU A 67 5.34 12.28 13.34
C GLU A 67 4.23 12.61 14.35
N PRO A 68 4.45 12.40 15.66
CA PRO A 68 3.45 12.76 16.66
C PRO A 68 3.22 14.26 16.58
N SER A 69 1.97 14.69 16.43
CA SER A 69 1.60 16.09 16.52
C SER A 69 1.97 16.57 17.93
N SER A 70 2.89 17.54 17.99
CA SER A 70 3.31 18.15 19.26
C SER A 70 2.08 18.69 20.01
N PRO A 71 1.97 18.46 21.34
CA PRO A 71 0.83 18.90 22.15
C PRO A 71 0.67 20.42 22.20
#